data_AF-A0A5N6DVQ2-F1
#
_entry.id   AF-A0A5N6DVQ2-F1
#
_cell.length_a   1.000
_cell.length_b   1.000
_cell.length_c   1.000
_cell.angle_alpha   90.00
_cell.angle_beta   90.00
_cell.angle_gamma   90.00
#
_symmetry.space_group_name_H-M   'P 1'
#
loop_
_entity.id
_entity.type
_entity.pdbx_description
1 polymer ?
#
loop_
_entity_poly.entity_id
_entity_poly.type
_entity_poly.pdbx_seq_one_letter_code
_entity_poly.pdbx_strand_id
1 'polypeptide(L)'
;MQGFNMGRYVPPDQEGLMSGNQLAKKHPLGSRARHLHTTGALTVRFEMPFAVWCTTCKPHETIIGQGVRFNAEKKKIGNYHSTPIYSFRMRHPACGGWIEIRTDPKNTAYVVAEGGRKRDTGEDRREGGVGEIVVKLPGEKEEVVDPFARLEGKVEDKKVVDEGRTRILELQERQARDWVDPYEMSRRLRKTFRAERKVLENAEAKREALKDKMSLGIEIVDETEEDQLRAGLVEFGTGGDTTAARTRPMFESRGISTEKKLAGQSAAKTKDGKRKKAADLVAERKAMFRNELTGNTRAVVDPFLNHEGNPWQPEVKRRKIAPNKADTNKTDSQNTSRAVSEDRASSALKEHSTKVTETASKTPEPPTALVAYASDSE
;
A
#
# COMPACT_ATOMS: atom_id res chain seq x y z
N MET A 1 -18.01 -24.48 -53.95
CA MET A 1 -18.42 -25.76 -54.58
C MET A 1 -17.27 -26.76 -54.52
N GLN A 2 -17.34 -27.81 -53.69
CA GLN A 2 -16.37 -28.90 -53.70
C GLN A 2 -17.11 -30.25 -53.67
N GLY A 3 -17.00 -30.98 -54.79
CA GLY A 3 -17.08 -32.44 -54.85
C GLY A 3 -18.41 -33.11 -54.54
N PHE A 4 -19.43 -32.88 -55.37
CA PHE A 4 -20.44 -33.92 -55.60
C PHE A 4 -19.71 -35.17 -56.13
N ASN A 5 -19.80 -36.30 -55.42
CA ASN A 5 -19.50 -37.67 -55.90
C ASN A 5 -18.08 -38.06 -56.39
N MET A 6 -17.04 -37.26 -56.32
CA MET A 6 -15.73 -37.64 -56.92
C MET A 6 -14.70 -38.29 -55.95
N GLY A 7 -15.15 -39.05 -54.95
CA GLY A 7 -14.26 -39.47 -53.85
C GLY A 7 -13.89 -40.96 -53.75
N ARG A 8 -14.78 -41.86 -54.14
CA ARG A 8 -14.55 -43.32 -54.02
C ARG A 8 -15.28 -44.02 -55.14
N TYR A 9 -14.55 -44.85 -55.89
CA TYR A 9 -15.15 -45.74 -56.88
C TYR A 9 -16.19 -46.63 -56.19
N VAL A 10 -17.44 -46.51 -56.63
CA VAL A 10 -18.50 -47.45 -56.29
C VAL A 10 -18.64 -48.35 -57.51
N PRO A 11 -18.43 -49.67 -57.40
CA PRO A 11 -18.65 -50.58 -58.51
C PRO A 11 -20.07 -50.42 -59.07
N PRO A 12 -20.26 -50.54 -60.39
CA PRO A 12 -21.57 -50.34 -61.03
C PRO A 12 -22.65 -51.30 -60.50
N ASP A 13 -22.26 -52.49 -60.06
CA ASP A 13 -23.18 -53.48 -59.45
C ASP A 13 -23.75 -53.02 -58.08
N GLN A 14 -23.11 -52.04 -57.44
CA GLN A 14 -23.44 -51.54 -56.11
C GLN A 14 -23.87 -50.08 -56.11
N GLU A 15 -23.87 -49.45 -57.29
CA GLU A 15 -24.35 -48.09 -57.49
C GLU A 15 -25.85 -48.02 -57.16
N GLY A 16 -26.24 -47.05 -56.31
CA GLY A 16 -27.63 -46.88 -55.87
C GLY A 16 -28.10 -47.79 -54.72
N LEU A 17 -27.39 -48.88 -54.42
CA LEU A 17 -27.71 -49.78 -53.29
C LEU A 17 -26.97 -49.38 -52.00
N MET A 18 -25.68 -49.04 -52.11
CA MET A 18 -24.82 -48.70 -50.98
C MET A 18 -24.05 -47.42 -51.28
N SER A 19 -23.85 -46.57 -50.27
CA SER A 19 -22.93 -45.45 -50.44
C SER A 19 -21.47 -45.95 -50.49
N GLY A 20 -20.60 -45.28 -51.24
CA GLY A 20 -19.18 -45.66 -51.32
C GLY A 20 -18.43 -45.63 -49.98
N ASN A 21 -18.93 -44.87 -49.00
CA ASN A 21 -18.41 -44.88 -47.63
C ASN A 21 -18.81 -46.16 -46.86
N GLN A 22 -20.03 -46.65 -47.08
CA GLN A 22 -20.53 -47.88 -46.49
C GLN A 22 -19.81 -49.10 -47.06
N LEU A 23 -19.58 -49.12 -48.38
CA LEU A 23 -18.75 -50.14 -49.04
C LEU A 23 -17.33 -50.18 -48.47
N ALA A 24 -16.73 -49.00 -48.27
CA ALA A 24 -15.39 -48.86 -47.70
C ALA A 24 -15.35 -48.99 -46.16
N LYS A 25 -16.49 -49.24 -45.48
CA LYS A 25 -16.63 -49.27 -44.01
C LYS A 25 -16.00 -48.06 -43.32
N LYS A 26 -16.10 -46.87 -43.93
CA LYS A 26 -15.54 -45.61 -43.41
C LYS A 26 -16.66 -44.67 -43.00
N HIS A 27 -16.49 -44.01 -41.86
CA HIS A 27 -17.42 -42.96 -41.44
C HIS A 27 -17.27 -41.72 -42.36
N PRO A 28 -18.36 -41.02 -42.72
CA PRO A 28 -18.30 -39.83 -43.59
C PRO A 28 -17.42 -38.71 -43.03
N LEU A 29 -17.37 -38.56 -41.70
CA LEU A 29 -16.50 -37.58 -41.02
C LEU A 29 -15.04 -38.07 -40.86
N GLY A 30 -14.70 -39.26 -41.37
CA GLY A 30 -13.35 -39.81 -41.36
C GLY A 30 -12.76 -39.96 -39.96
N SER A 31 -11.48 -39.61 -39.82
CA SER A 31 -10.71 -39.73 -38.57
C SER A 31 -11.28 -38.91 -37.41
N ARG A 32 -12.07 -37.87 -37.68
CA ARG A 32 -12.73 -37.05 -36.65
C ARG A 32 -13.76 -37.83 -35.84
N ALA A 33 -14.36 -38.87 -36.44
CA ALA A 33 -15.37 -39.71 -35.80
C ALA A 33 -14.79 -40.97 -35.13
N ARG A 34 -13.47 -41.07 -34.98
CA ARG A 34 -12.81 -42.24 -34.38
C ARG A 34 -13.33 -42.57 -32.97
N HIS A 35 -13.70 -41.57 -32.18
CA HIS A 35 -14.22 -41.73 -30.82
C HIS A 35 -15.75 -41.69 -30.73
N LEU A 36 -16.45 -41.69 -31.87
CA LEU A 36 -17.91 -41.57 -31.91
C LEU A 36 -18.59 -42.84 -31.40
N HIS A 37 -18.10 -44.02 -31.80
CA HIS A 37 -18.69 -45.29 -31.39
C HIS A 37 -18.32 -45.69 -29.95
N THR A 38 -17.09 -45.40 -29.51
CA THR A 38 -16.62 -45.76 -28.16
C THR A 38 -17.10 -44.78 -27.10
N THR A 39 -16.91 -43.49 -27.36
CA THR A 39 -17.04 -42.44 -26.34
C THR A 39 -18.21 -41.51 -26.65
N GLY A 40 -18.81 -41.56 -27.84
CA GLY A 40 -19.81 -40.58 -28.28
C GLY A 40 -19.21 -39.20 -28.57
N ALA A 41 -17.89 -39.12 -28.74
CA ALA A 41 -17.17 -37.86 -28.90
C ALA A 41 -16.74 -37.65 -30.36
N LEU A 42 -17.00 -36.46 -30.89
CA LEU A 42 -16.52 -36.03 -32.21
C LEU A 42 -15.33 -35.09 -32.04
N THR A 43 -14.19 -35.39 -32.69
CA THR A 43 -13.04 -34.49 -32.66
C THR A 43 -13.28 -33.30 -33.59
N VAL A 44 -13.32 -32.10 -33.02
CA VAL A 44 -13.52 -30.82 -33.72
C VAL A 44 -12.36 -29.86 -33.45
N ARG A 45 -12.14 -28.92 -34.36
CA ARG A 45 -11.19 -27.82 -34.14
C ARG A 45 -11.93 -26.69 -33.46
N PHE A 46 -11.61 -26.42 -32.20
CA PHE A 46 -12.28 -25.46 -31.35
C PHE A 46 -11.35 -24.29 -31.06
N GLU A 47 -11.86 -23.06 -31.18
CA GLU A 47 -11.13 -21.83 -30.83
C GLU A 47 -11.65 -21.33 -29.49
N MET A 48 -10.76 -20.93 -28.60
CA MET A 48 -11.14 -20.45 -27.27
C MET A 48 -11.96 -19.16 -27.37
N PRO A 49 -13.21 -19.12 -26.88
CA PRO A 49 -14.09 -17.96 -27.03
C PRO A 49 -13.66 -16.77 -26.15
N PHE A 50 -13.00 -17.04 -25.03
CA PHE A 50 -12.45 -16.04 -24.11
C PHE A 50 -11.18 -16.57 -23.45
N ALA A 51 -10.45 -15.69 -22.78
CA ALA A 51 -9.23 -16.07 -22.07
C ALA A 51 -9.55 -16.88 -20.80
N VAL A 52 -8.86 -18.00 -20.61
CA VAL A 52 -9.09 -18.94 -19.49
C VAL A 52 -7.78 -19.23 -18.78
N TRP A 53 -7.78 -19.15 -17.45
CA TRP A 53 -6.72 -19.63 -16.58
C TRP A 53 -6.82 -21.14 -16.41
N CYS A 54 -5.75 -21.86 -16.73
CA CYS A 54 -5.69 -23.31 -16.53
C CYS A 54 -5.31 -23.64 -15.08
N THR A 55 -6.23 -24.25 -14.33
CA THR A 55 -6.02 -24.62 -12.90
C THR A 55 -5.15 -25.88 -12.75
N THR A 56 -5.02 -26.67 -13.82
CA THR A 56 -4.15 -27.85 -13.86
C THR A 56 -2.66 -27.53 -13.99
N CYS A 57 -2.29 -26.28 -14.34
CA CYS A 57 -0.89 -25.86 -14.40
C CYS A 57 -0.37 -25.51 -13.00
N LYS A 58 0.71 -26.16 -12.57
CA LYS A 58 1.43 -25.86 -11.32
C LYS A 58 2.92 -25.67 -11.66
N PRO A 59 3.65 -24.74 -10.99
CA PRO A 59 3.27 -23.95 -9.81
C PRO A 59 2.42 -22.69 -10.12
N HIS A 60 2.45 -22.17 -11.35
CA HIS A 60 1.67 -21.00 -11.75
C HIS A 60 0.56 -21.40 -12.73
N GLU A 61 -0.66 -20.88 -12.51
CA GLU A 61 -1.74 -20.96 -13.48
C GLU A 61 -1.30 -20.27 -14.78
N THR A 62 -1.46 -20.95 -15.92
CA THR A 62 -1.14 -20.38 -17.22
C THR A 62 -2.41 -19.89 -17.89
N ILE A 63 -2.32 -18.74 -18.55
CA ILE A 63 -3.43 -18.17 -19.30
C ILE A 63 -3.46 -18.73 -20.72
N ILE A 64 -4.62 -19.21 -21.13
CA ILE A 64 -4.93 -19.55 -22.51
C ILE A 64 -5.64 -18.34 -23.11
N GLY A 65 -5.02 -17.72 -24.12
CA GLY A 65 -5.59 -16.57 -24.81
C GLY A 65 -6.87 -16.90 -25.57
N GLN A 66 -7.68 -15.87 -25.82
CA GLN A 66 -8.79 -15.97 -26.76
C GLN A 66 -8.27 -16.31 -28.17
N GLY A 67 -9.02 -17.13 -28.92
CA GLY A 67 -8.67 -17.55 -30.28
C GLY A 67 -7.64 -18.68 -30.37
N VAL A 68 -7.10 -19.17 -29.25
CA VAL A 68 -6.19 -20.32 -29.27
C VAL A 68 -6.94 -21.57 -29.75
N ARG A 69 -6.34 -22.30 -30.70
CA ARG A 69 -6.96 -23.43 -31.39
C ARG A 69 -6.59 -24.76 -30.74
N PHE A 70 -7.59 -25.56 -30.43
CA PHE A 70 -7.44 -26.91 -29.89
C PHE A 70 -8.17 -27.95 -30.74
N ASN A 71 -7.65 -29.18 -30.69
CA ASN A 71 -8.43 -30.35 -31.05
C ASN A 71 -9.24 -30.74 -29.82
N ALA A 72 -10.55 -30.50 -29.86
CA ALA A 72 -11.46 -30.76 -28.76
C ALA A 72 -12.39 -31.94 -29.07
N GLU A 73 -12.73 -32.69 -28.04
CA GLU A 73 -13.77 -33.71 -28.06
C GLU A 73 -15.11 -33.04 -27.81
N LYS A 74 -15.92 -32.93 -28.86
CA LYS A 74 -17.30 -32.44 -28.78
C LYS A 74 -18.21 -33.58 -28.35
N LYS A 75 -18.92 -33.41 -27.23
CA LYS A 75 -19.96 -34.29 -26.73
C LYS A 75 -21.26 -33.53 -26.54
N LYS A 76 -22.39 -34.21 -26.71
CA LYS A 76 -23.70 -33.70 -26.30
C LYS A 76 -23.98 -34.20 -24.89
N ILE A 77 -24.10 -33.30 -23.92
CA ILE A 77 -24.35 -33.67 -22.50
C ILE A 77 -25.84 -33.61 -22.16
N GLY A 78 -26.56 -32.63 -22.71
CA GLY A 78 -27.97 -32.42 -22.39
C GLY A 78 -28.64 -31.47 -23.38
N ASN A 79 -29.84 -31.00 -23.04
CA ASN A 79 -30.56 -29.98 -23.79
C ASN A 79 -31.03 -28.88 -22.83
N TYR A 80 -30.97 -27.62 -23.26
CA TYR A 80 -31.70 -26.51 -22.69
C TYR A 80 -32.99 -26.32 -23.50
N HIS A 81 -34.14 -26.75 -22.94
CA HIS A 81 -35.38 -26.92 -23.69
C HIS A 81 -35.16 -27.80 -24.95
N SER A 82 -35.31 -27.23 -26.15
CA SER A 82 -35.06 -27.91 -27.43
C SER A 82 -33.61 -27.81 -27.91
N THR A 83 -32.80 -26.91 -27.36
CA THR A 83 -31.45 -26.61 -27.85
C THR A 83 -30.41 -27.51 -27.18
N PRO A 84 -29.56 -28.23 -27.92
CA PRO A 84 -28.55 -29.11 -27.34
C PRO A 84 -27.42 -28.35 -26.65
N ILE A 85 -27.03 -28.80 -25.46
CA ILE A 85 -25.84 -28.36 -24.73
C ILE A 85 -24.67 -29.26 -25.12
N TYR A 86 -23.63 -28.64 -25.68
CA TYR A 86 -22.40 -29.31 -26.03
C TYR A 86 -21.32 -29.07 -24.99
N SER A 87 -20.53 -30.10 -24.69
CA SER A 87 -19.25 -29.96 -24.01
C SER A 87 -18.10 -30.14 -25.00
N PHE A 88 -17.07 -29.34 -24.78
CA PHE A 88 -15.82 -29.37 -25.51
C PHE A 88 -14.73 -29.68 -24.50
N ARG A 89 -14.21 -30.90 -24.56
CA ARG A 89 -13.12 -31.35 -23.71
C ARG A 89 -11.82 -31.27 -24.49
N MET A 90 -10.82 -30.57 -23.98
CA MET A 90 -9.54 -30.36 -24.66
C MET A 90 -8.36 -30.52 -23.71
N ARG A 91 -7.19 -30.87 -24.27
CA ARG A 91 -5.95 -31.03 -23.52
C ARG A 91 -5.10 -29.77 -23.61
N HIS A 92 -4.68 -29.24 -22.46
CA HIS A 92 -3.76 -28.12 -22.42
C HIS A 92 -2.33 -28.58 -22.78
N PRO A 93 -1.67 -27.99 -23.79
CA PRO A 93 -0.37 -28.47 -24.28
C PRO A 93 0.76 -28.34 -23.26
N ALA A 94 0.71 -27.35 -22.36
CA ALA A 94 1.81 -27.14 -21.41
C ALA A 94 1.78 -28.10 -20.21
N CYS A 95 0.60 -28.38 -19.62
CA CYS A 95 0.48 -29.28 -18.46
C CYS A 95 -0.09 -30.66 -18.80
N GLY A 96 -0.63 -30.85 -20.00
CA GLY A 96 -1.34 -32.06 -20.38
C GLY A 96 -2.67 -32.29 -19.66
N GLY A 97 -3.11 -31.35 -18.82
CA GLY A 97 -4.39 -31.38 -18.12
C GLY A 97 -5.59 -31.21 -19.05
N TRP A 98 -6.77 -31.63 -18.59
CA TRP A 98 -8.02 -31.54 -19.33
C TRP A 98 -8.82 -30.32 -18.90
N ILE A 99 -9.39 -29.61 -19.87
CA ILE A 99 -10.29 -28.47 -19.67
C ILE A 99 -11.61 -28.80 -20.35
N GLU A 100 -12.72 -28.59 -19.66
CA GLU A 100 -14.08 -28.77 -20.20
C GLU A 100 -14.81 -27.43 -20.27
N ILE A 101 -15.27 -27.09 -21.47
CA ILE A 101 -16.09 -25.91 -21.74
C ILE A 101 -17.46 -26.36 -22.21
N ARG A 102 -18.53 -25.79 -21.64
CA ARG A 102 -19.92 -26.06 -22.00
C ARG A 102 -20.56 -24.86 -22.66
N THR A 103 -21.51 -25.11 -23.55
CA THR A 103 -22.36 -24.06 -24.14
C THR A 103 -23.55 -23.79 -23.24
N ASP A 104 -23.84 -22.53 -22.96
CA ASP A 104 -25.00 -22.08 -22.19
C ASP A 104 -25.95 -21.27 -23.09
N PRO A 105 -26.99 -21.91 -23.66
CA PRO A 105 -27.91 -21.24 -24.58
C PRO A 105 -28.70 -20.09 -23.94
N LYS A 106 -28.95 -20.14 -22.62
CA LYS A 106 -29.70 -19.10 -21.89
C LYS A 106 -29.03 -17.73 -21.96
N ASN A 107 -27.71 -17.68 -21.77
CA ASN A 107 -26.93 -16.45 -21.75
C ASN A 107 -26.15 -16.24 -23.06
N THR A 108 -26.41 -17.07 -24.08
CA THR A 108 -25.65 -17.09 -25.34
C THR A 108 -24.13 -17.17 -25.14
N ALA A 109 -23.69 -17.83 -24.07
CA ALA A 109 -22.31 -17.80 -23.61
C ALA A 109 -21.70 -19.21 -23.52
N TYR A 110 -20.39 -19.27 -23.32
CA TYR A 110 -19.70 -20.50 -22.95
C TYR A 110 -19.29 -20.43 -21.48
N VAL A 111 -19.36 -21.55 -20.77
CA VAL A 111 -18.97 -21.64 -19.35
C VAL A 111 -17.89 -22.71 -19.19
N VAL A 112 -16.87 -22.38 -18.41
CA VAL A 112 -15.82 -23.34 -18.05
C VAL A 112 -16.37 -24.23 -16.94
N ALA A 113 -16.54 -25.52 -17.23
CA ALA A 113 -17.06 -26.49 -16.26
C ALA A 113 -15.93 -27.06 -15.41
N GLU A 114 -14.80 -27.43 -16.03
CA GLU A 114 -13.69 -28.09 -15.36
C GLU A 114 -12.33 -27.63 -15.91
N GLY A 115 -11.30 -27.71 -15.07
CA GLY A 115 -9.89 -27.54 -15.48
C GLY A 115 -9.45 -26.10 -15.77
N GLY A 116 -10.35 -25.12 -15.58
CA GLY A 116 -9.98 -23.72 -15.74
C GLY A 116 -10.95 -22.74 -15.11
N ARG A 117 -10.53 -21.48 -15.10
CA ARG A 117 -11.28 -20.32 -14.61
C ARG A 117 -11.31 -19.25 -15.69
N LYS A 118 -12.49 -18.71 -16.01
CA LYS A 118 -12.62 -17.58 -16.95
C LYS A 118 -11.79 -16.39 -16.42
N ARG A 119 -11.07 -15.70 -17.31
CA ARG A 119 -10.41 -14.44 -16.93
C ARG A 119 -11.47 -13.35 -16.77
N ASP A 120 -11.51 -12.73 -15.61
CA ASP A 120 -12.36 -11.56 -15.37
C ASP A 120 -11.79 -10.34 -16.12
N THR A 121 -12.52 -9.86 -17.13
CA THR A 121 -12.17 -8.64 -17.89
C THR A 121 -12.88 -7.39 -17.31
N GLY A 122 -13.62 -7.55 -16.22
CA GLY A 122 -14.43 -6.48 -15.61
C GLY A 122 -15.64 -6.05 -16.44
N GLU A 123 -15.89 -6.68 -17.59
CA GLU A 123 -17.03 -6.41 -18.48
C GLU A 123 -18.30 -7.12 -18.00
N ASP A 124 -18.18 -8.35 -17.47
CA ASP A 124 -19.29 -9.05 -16.80
C ASP A 124 -19.84 -8.21 -15.61
N ARG A 125 -18.99 -7.35 -15.00
CA ARG A 125 -19.39 -6.40 -13.94
C ARG A 125 -20.16 -5.19 -14.49
N ARG A 126 -20.06 -4.88 -15.79
CA ARG A 126 -20.80 -3.82 -16.45
C ARG A 126 -22.16 -4.33 -16.94
N GLU A 127 -22.21 -5.57 -17.42
CA GLU A 127 -23.44 -6.20 -17.94
C GLU A 127 -24.36 -6.70 -16.81
N GLY A 128 -23.79 -7.17 -15.69
CA GLY A 128 -24.52 -7.49 -14.46
C GLY A 128 -25.06 -6.27 -13.70
N GLY A 129 -24.82 -5.06 -14.18
CA GLY A 129 -25.38 -3.85 -13.60
C GLY A 129 -24.53 -2.63 -13.90
N VAL A 130 -25.04 -1.78 -14.79
CA VAL A 130 -24.84 -0.32 -14.78
C VAL A 130 -25.44 0.30 -13.49
N GLY A 131 -25.33 -0.39 -12.34
CA GLY A 131 -26.13 -0.10 -11.14
C GLY A 131 -25.72 -0.75 -9.83
N GLU A 132 -24.69 -1.60 -9.72
CA GLU A 132 -24.29 -2.10 -8.40
C GLU A 132 -22.78 -2.33 -8.27
N ILE A 133 -22.05 -1.24 -8.10
CA ILE A 133 -20.94 -1.23 -7.15
C ILE A 133 -21.40 -0.36 -5.99
N VAL A 134 -22.42 -0.81 -5.28
CA VAL A 134 -22.64 -0.30 -3.92
C VAL A 134 -21.62 -1.05 -3.07
N VAL A 135 -20.52 -0.38 -2.75
CA VAL A 135 -19.73 -0.76 -1.57
C VAL A 135 -20.64 -0.48 -0.38
N LYS A 136 -21.55 -1.44 -0.08
CA LYS A 136 -22.48 -1.35 1.04
C LYS A 136 -21.63 -1.31 2.32
N LEU A 137 -21.46 -0.14 2.90
CA LEU A 137 -21.17 -0.05 4.33
C LEU A 137 -22.40 -0.62 5.07
N PRO A 138 -22.22 -1.42 6.13
CA PRO A 138 -23.34 -2.01 6.84
C PRO A 138 -24.11 -0.91 7.60
N GLY A 139 -25.18 -0.37 6.98
CA GLY A 139 -26.03 0.65 7.60
C GLY A 139 -26.84 1.51 6.62
N GLU A 140 -26.48 1.57 5.34
CA GLU A 140 -27.21 2.35 4.35
C GLU A 140 -28.44 1.57 3.87
N LYS A 141 -29.60 1.93 4.40
CA LYS A 141 -30.89 1.43 3.92
C LYS A 141 -31.02 1.84 2.46
N GLU A 142 -31.55 0.94 1.64
CA GLU A 142 -31.96 1.23 0.27
C GLU A 142 -33.03 2.33 0.32
N GLU A 143 -32.60 3.58 0.32
CA GLU A 143 -33.47 4.68 -0.05
C GLU A 143 -33.89 4.38 -1.48
N VAL A 144 -35.18 4.09 -1.64
CA VAL A 144 -35.83 4.05 -2.94
C VAL A 144 -35.56 5.42 -3.54
N VAL A 145 -34.51 5.52 -4.35
CA VAL A 145 -34.06 6.80 -4.88
C VAL A 145 -35.18 7.27 -5.78
N ASP A 146 -35.95 8.24 -5.28
CA ASP A 146 -37.01 8.87 -6.04
C ASP A 146 -36.42 9.25 -7.40
N PRO A 147 -37.05 8.88 -8.54
CA PRO A 147 -36.59 9.33 -9.85
C PRO A 147 -36.34 10.83 -9.91
N PHE A 148 -37.05 11.64 -9.10
CA PHE A 148 -36.78 13.07 -8.95
C PHE A 148 -35.44 13.37 -8.27
N ALA A 149 -35.07 12.68 -7.17
CA ALA A 149 -33.78 12.86 -6.51
C ALA A 149 -32.59 12.50 -7.44
N ARG A 150 -32.75 11.49 -8.32
CA ARG A 150 -31.73 11.16 -9.34
C ARG A 150 -31.60 12.25 -10.40
N LEU A 151 -32.72 12.89 -10.76
CA LEU A 151 -32.73 13.97 -11.74
C LEU A 151 -32.11 15.23 -11.15
N GLU A 152 -32.44 15.55 -9.90
CA GLU A 152 -31.89 16.68 -9.15
C GLU A 152 -30.37 16.54 -8.96
N GLY A 153 -29.89 15.37 -8.52
CA GLY A 153 -28.45 15.11 -8.43
C GLY A 153 -27.72 15.30 -9.77
N LYS A 154 -28.31 14.83 -10.89
CA LYS A 154 -27.75 15.07 -12.23
C LYS A 154 -27.76 16.54 -12.64
N VAL A 155 -28.68 17.35 -12.12
CA VAL A 155 -28.73 18.79 -12.40
C VAL A 155 -27.68 19.51 -11.55
N GLU A 156 -27.48 19.13 -10.30
CA GLU A 156 -26.41 19.63 -9.45
C GLU A 156 -25.03 19.30 -10.01
N ASP A 157 -24.80 18.06 -10.44
CA ASP A 157 -23.56 17.64 -11.10
C ASP A 157 -23.26 18.51 -12.33
N LYS A 158 -24.29 18.80 -13.14
CA LYS A 158 -24.14 19.69 -14.31
C LYS A 158 -23.76 21.10 -13.91
N LYS A 159 -24.37 21.65 -12.85
CA LYS A 159 -24.01 22.99 -12.34
C LYS A 159 -22.55 23.03 -11.89
N VAL A 160 -22.09 22.02 -11.14
CA VAL A 160 -20.69 21.93 -10.71
C VAL A 160 -19.74 21.84 -11.90
N VAL A 161 -20.11 21.07 -12.94
CA VAL A 161 -19.32 20.99 -14.17
C VAL A 161 -19.29 22.33 -14.91
N ASP A 162 -20.41 23.04 -14.98
CA ASP A 162 -20.49 24.34 -15.62
C ASP A 162 -19.69 25.41 -14.87
N GLU A 163 -19.76 25.44 -13.53
CA GLU A 163 -18.94 26.29 -12.66
C GLU A 163 -17.44 25.96 -12.78
N GLY A 164 -17.09 24.67 -12.83
CA GLY A 164 -15.72 24.24 -13.09
C GLY A 164 -15.24 24.70 -14.46
N ARG A 165 -16.11 24.64 -15.48
CA ARG A 165 -15.81 25.08 -16.83
C ARG A 165 -15.58 26.59 -16.91
N THR A 166 -16.45 27.40 -16.30
CA THR A 166 -16.25 28.87 -16.26
C THR A 166 -14.94 29.20 -15.56
N ARG A 167 -14.64 28.53 -14.44
CA ARG A 167 -13.38 28.73 -13.72
C ARG A 167 -12.14 28.37 -14.56
N ILE A 168 -12.19 27.28 -15.33
CA ILE A 168 -11.11 26.91 -16.24
C ILE A 168 -10.90 27.98 -17.31
N LEU A 169 -11.99 28.52 -17.88
CA LEU A 169 -11.91 29.60 -18.87
C LEU A 169 -11.30 30.88 -18.28
N GLU A 170 -11.68 31.27 -17.07
CA GLU A 170 -11.06 32.40 -16.36
C GLU A 170 -9.55 32.22 -16.17
N LEU A 171 -9.12 31.01 -15.80
CA LEU A 171 -7.69 30.69 -15.64
C LEU A 171 -6.96 30.73 -16.98
N GLN A 172 -7.57 30.24 -18.05
CA GLN A 172 -7.02 30.33 -19.40
C GLN A 172 -6.90 31.77 -19.88
N GLU A 173 -7.91 32.61 -19.64
CA GLU A 173 -7.85 34.03 -19.96
C GLU A 173 -6.74 34.74 -19.17
N ARG A 174 -6.62 34.45 -17.86
CA ARG A 174 -5.54 34.97 -17.04
C ARG A 174 -4.17 34.53 -17.58
N GLN A 175 -4.01 33.25 -17.91
CA GLN A 175 -2.78 32.74 -18.50
C GLN A 175 -2.47 33.46 -19.82
N ALA A 176 -3.46 33.65 -20.70
CA ALA A 176 -3.26 34.35 -21.96
C ALA A 176 -2.81 35.81 -21.75
N ARG A 177 -3.34 36.51 -20.74
CA ARG A 177 -2.94 37.88 -20.38
C ARG A 177 -1.55 37.95 -19.75
N ASP A 178 -1.25 37.05 -18.81
CA ASP A 178 0.01 37.06 -18.06
C ASP A 178 1.20 36.58 -18.93
N TRP A 179 0.94 35.73 -19.93
CA TRP A 179 1.95 35.13 -20.80
C TRP A 179 2.01 35.74 -22.22
N VAL A 180 1.47 36.94 -22.44
CA VAL A 180 1.62 37.67 -23.72
C VAL A 180 3.10 37.88 -24.07
N ASP A 181 3.93 38.20 -23.08
CA ASP A 181 5.40 38.23 -23.21
C ASP A 181 6.06 37.12 -22.36
N PRO A 182 6.36 35.96 -22.96
CA PRO A 182 7.00 34.85 -22.26
C PRO A 182 8.44 35.16 -21.82
N TYR A 183 9.12 36.10 -22.49
CA TYR A 183 10.50 36.47 -22.15
C TYR A 183 10.52 37.30 -20.86
N GLU A 184 9.61 38.27 -20.73
CA GLU A 184 9.52 39.07 -19.50
C GLU A 184 9.14 38.21 -18.29
N MET A 185 8.15 37.31 -18.45
CA MET A 185 7.72 36.44 -17.36
C MET A 185 8.82 35.48 -16.91
N SER A 186 9.52 34.85 -17.87
CA SER A 186 10.66 33.98 -17.55
C SER A 186 11.84 34.74 -16.93
N ARG A 187 12.08 35.99 -17.33
CA ARG A 187 13.07 36.86 -16.69
C ARG A 187 12.72 37.17 -15.24
N ARG A 188 11.44 37.47 -14.94
CA ARG A 188 10.96 37.72 -13.57
C ARG A 188 11.11 36.48 -12.70
N LEU A 189 10.68 35.30 -13.18
CA LEU A 189 10.86 34.02 -12.48
C LEU A 189 12.34 33.71 -12.23
N ARG A 190 13.21 33.88 -13.23
CA ARG A 190 14.65 33.68 -13.03
C ARG A 190 15.23 34.64 -11.99
N LYS A 191 14.72 35.87 -11.90
CA LYS A 191 15.17 36.86 -10.89
C LYS A 191 14.81 36.41 -9.47
N THR A 192 13.59 35.90 -9.24
CA THR A 192 13.17 35.40 -7.93
C THR A 192 13.98 34.16 -7.54
N PHE A 193 14.09 33.17 -8.43
CA PHE A 193 14.89 31.96 -8.16
C PHE A 193 16.38 32.25 -7.93
N ARG A 194 16.97 33.24 -8.60
CA ARG A 194 18.36 33.67 -8.34
C ARG A 194 18.50 34.30 -6.96
N ALA A 195 17.52 35.08 -6.51
CA ALA A 195 17.53 35.68 -5.18
C ALA A 195 17.37 34.60 -4.10
N GLU A 196 16.40 33.69 -4.27
CA GLU A 196 16.18 32.56 -3.36
C GLU A 196 17.40 31.63 -3.29
N ARG A 197 18.00 31.29 -4.44
CA ARG A 197 19.21 30.47 -4.47
C ARG A 197 20.36 31.13 -3.70
N LYS A 198 20.56 32.44 -3.85
CA LYS A 198 21.58 33.16 -3.07
C LYS A 198 21.31 33.14 -1.57
N VAL A 199 20.04 33.20 -1.17
CA VAL A 199 19.66 33.10 0.26
C VAL A 199 19.99 31.70 0.78
N LEU A 200 19.63 30.65 0.05
CA LEU A 200 19.93 29.26 0.41
C LEU A 200 21.44 28.98 0.44
N GLU A 201 22.18 29.43 -0.58
CA GLU A 201 23.64 29.28 -0.65
C GLU A 201 24.35 30.01 0.50
N ASN A 202 23.88 31.22 0.85
CA ASN A 202 24.38 31.93 2.03
C ASN A 202 24.06 31.22 3.35
N ALA A 203 22.90 30.56 3.45
CA ALA A 203 22.54 29.77 4.62
C ALA A 203 23.39 28.50 4.72
N GLU A 204 23.60 27.80 3.60
CA GLU A 204 24.50 26.64 3.49
C GLU A 204 25.94 27.01 3.84
N ALA A 205 26.48 28.11 3.30
CA ALA A 205 27.82 28.59 3.61
C ALA A 205 27.97 28.94 5.11
N LYS A 206 26.95 29.51 5.75
CA LYS A 206 26.93 29.72 7.21
C LYS A 206 26.93 28.40 7.98
N ARG A 207 26.15 27.40 7.53
CA ARG A 207 26.12 26.06 8.13
C ARG A 207 27.47 25.36 7.99
N GLU A 208 28.11 25.38 6.83
CA GLU A 208 29.45 24.82 6.62
C GLU A 208 30.52 25.55 7.45
N ALA A 209 30.48 26.88 7.49
CA ALA A 209 31.41 27.64 8.33
C ALA A 209 31.26 27.31 9.82
N LEU A 210 30.04 27.06 10.31
CA LEU A 210 29.80 26.61 11.69
C LEU A 210 30.30 25.18 11.92
N LYS A 211 30.09 24.29 10.95
CA LYS A 211 30.59 22.92 10.95
C LYS A 211 32.12 22.88 11.04
N ASP A 212 32.81 23.71 10.25
CA ASP A 212 34.28 23.75 10.21
C ASP A 212 34.87 24.36 11.50
N LYS A 213 34.30 25.49 11.97
CA LYS A 213 34.70 26.11 13.25
C LYS A 213 34.61 25.13 14.42
N MET A 214 33.56 24.31 14.44
CA MET A 214 33.32 23.32 15.48
C MET A 214 33.89 21.94 15.14
N SER A 215 34.55 21.79 13.97
CA SER A 215 35.07 20.52 13.44
C SER A 215 34.07 19.36 13.52
N LEU A 216 32.78 19.65 13.29
CA LEU A 216 31.69 18.68 13.44
C LEU A 216 31.59 17.79 12.21
N GLY A 217 31.74 16.48 12.39
CA GLY A 217 31.48 15.49 11.32
C GLY A 217 29.98 15.19 11.11
N ILE A 218 29.10 16.13 11.44
CA ILE A 218 27.63 15.98 11.44
C ILE A 218 27.03 16.99 10.45
N GLU A 219 25.94 16.60 9.78
CA GLU A 219 25.15 17.49 8.95
C GLU A 219 24.29 18.38 9.84
N ILE A 220 24.40 19.70 9.66
CA ILE A 220 23.67 20.69 10.45
C ILE A 220 22.36 21.00 9.72
N VAL A 221 21.25 20.79 10.45
CA VAL A 221 19.88 21.03 10.00
C VAL A 221 19.54 22.51 10.22
N ASP A 222 18.52 23.01 9.54
CA ASP A 222 18.01 24.37 9.73
C ASP A 222 17.43 24.56 11.15
N GLU A 223 17.52 25.79 11.65
CA GLU A 223 17.09 26.16 13.00
C GLU A 223 15.56 26.04 13.13
N THR A 224 15.10 25.34 14.17
CA THR A 224 13.68 25.34 14.56
C THR A 224 13.44 26.31 15.71
N GLU A 225 12.24 26.90 15.77
CA GLU A 225 11.87 27.84 16.85
C GLU A 225 11.92 27.19 18.23
N GLU A 226 11.57 25.89 18.32
CA GLU A 226 11.70 25.11 19.56
C GLU A 226 13.15 24.98 20.02
N ASP A 227 14.07 24.75 19.09
CA ASP A 227 15.49 24.61 19.40
C ASP A 227 16.10 25.94 19.85
N GLN A 228 15.65 27.07 19.27
CA GLN A 228 16.06 28.40 19.73
C GLN A 228 15.61 28.69 21.17
N LEU A 229 14.36 28.34 21.53
CA LEU A 229 13.86 28.50 22.90
C LEU A 229 14.61 27.60 23.89
N ARG A 230 14.86 26.34 23.52
CA ARG A 230 15.65 25.42 24.36
C ARG A 230 17.09 25.88 24.52
N ALA A 231 17.73 26.38 23.46
CA ALA A 231 19.08 26.92 23.52
C ALA A 231 19.16 28.17 24.41
N GLY A 232 18.14 29.04 24.38
CA GLY A 232 18.05 30.22 25.26
C GLY A 232 17.88 29.87 26.75
N LEU A 233 17.35 28.69 27.07
CA LEU A 233 17.20 28.19 28.45
C LEU A 233 18.45 27.46 28.98
N VAL A 234 19.49 27.31 28.16
CA VAL A 234 20.73 26.63 28.55
C VAL A 234 21.79 27.66 28.90
N GLU A 235 22.32 27.59 30.13
CA GLU A 235 23.45 28.40 30.56
C GLU A 235 24.73 27.56 30.48
N PHE A 236 25.74 28.08 29.79
CA PHE A 236 27.08 27.48 29.75
C PHE A 236 27.91 28.07 30.89
N GLY A 237 28.34 27.23 31.84
CA GLY A 237 29.20 27.68 32.92
C GLY A 237 30.53 28.22 32.36
N THR A 238 30.93 29.43 32.76
CA THR A 238 32.24 30.00 32.42
C THR A 238 33.35 29.06 32.89
N GLY A 239 34.13 28.53 31.95
CA GLY A 239 35.16 27.52 32.18
C GLY A 239 36.20 27.94 33.21
N GLY A 240 36.03 27.46 34.44
CA GLY A 240 37.09 27.34 35.44
C GLY A 240 37.40 25.87 35.62
N ASP A 241 38.59 25.45 35.16
CA ASP A 241 39.18 24.13 35.40
C ASP A 241 38.96 23.70 36.86
N THR A 242 38.25 22.58 37.09
CA THR A 242 38.36 21.72 38.30
C THR A 242 37.25 20.66 38.43
N THR A 243 36.22 20.62 37.58
CA THR A 243 35.04 19.74 37.81
C THR A 243 34.91 18.51 36.92
N ALA A 244 35.98 18.05 36.26
CA ALA A 244 35.96 16.79 35.50
C ALA A 244 35.84 15.52 36.36
N ALA A 245 35.84 15.63 37.70
CA ALA A 245 35.83 14.50 38.62
C ALA A 245 34.43 14.10 39.15
N ARG A 246 33.33 14.75 38.75
CA ARG A 246 32.03 14.60 39.44
C ARG A 246 30.91 13.88 38.70
N THR A 247 31.14 13.35 37.50
CA THR A 247 30.10 12.61 36.76
C THR A 247 30.54 11.21 36.37
N ARG A 248 30.97 10.42 37.37
CA ARG A 248 30.76 8.96 37.30
C ARG A 248 29.40 8.69 37.93
N PRO A 249 28.42 8.07 37.25
CA PRO A 249 27.19 7.67 37.89
C PRO A 249 27.53 6.69 39.02
N MET A 250 27.10 7.01 40.25
CA MET A 250 27.46 6.25 41.46
C MET A 250 26.80 4.86 41.53
N PHE A 251 26.02 4.49 40.51
CA PHE A 251 25.40 3.17 40.35
C PHE A 251 25.63 2.65 38.93
N GLU A 252 26.62 1.77 38.78
CA GLU A 252 26.64 0.78 37.68
C GLU A 252 25.45 -0.16 37.89
N SER A 253 24.56 -0.27 36.89
CA SER A 253 23.56 -1.35 36.84
C SER A 253 24.28 -2.69 36.61
N ARG A 254 24.81 -3.28 37.68
CA ARG A 254 25.39 -4.62 37.70
C ARG A 254 24.29 -5.67 37.54
N GLY A 255 24.11 -6.16 36.32
CA GLY A 255 23.61 -7.50 36.06
C GLY A 255 24.62 -8.54 36.53
N ILE A 256 24.16 -9.53 37.28
CA ILE A 256 24.94 -10.57 37.96
C ILE A 256 25.29 -11.70 36.98
N SER A 257 26.58 -12.07 36.88
CA SER A 257 27.07 -13.45 36.96
C SER A 257 28.61 -13.53 36.93
N THR A 258 29.19 -13.99 38.05
CA THR A 258 30.31 -14.97 38.20
C THR A 258 31.49 -14.90 37.20
N GLU A 259 32.77 -14.80 37.56
CA GLU A 259 33.53 -15.34 38.69
C GLU A 259 34.78 -14.49 39.00
N LYS A 260 35.28 -14.67 40.22
CA LYS A 260 36.44 -14.01 40.82
C LYS A 260 37.69 -14.87 40.62
N LYS A 261 38.78 -14.30 40.08
CA LYS A 261 40.15 -14.70 40.44
C LYS A 261 41.07 -13.49 40.53
N LEU A 262 41.83 -13.48 41.63
CA LEU A 262 42.82 -12.48 42.03
C LEU A 262 44.21 -12.81 41.44
N ALA A 263 44.95 -11.72 41.21
CA ALA A 263 46.40 -11.54 41.31
C ALA A 263 47.36 -12.22 40.29
N GLY A 264 48.25 -11.38 39.74
CA GLY A 264 49.66 -11.73 39.53
C GLY A 264 50.18 -11.85 38.10
N GLN A 265 50.81 -10.78 37.62
CA GLN A 265 51.94 -10.68 36.67
C GLN A 265 51.95 -11.51 35.36
N SER A 266 52.05 -10.83 34.23
CA SER A 266 53.26 -10.84 33.38
C SER A 266 53.04 -10.07 32.07
N ALA A 267 54.10 -9.42 31.61
CA ALA A 267 54.19 -8.77 30.32
C ALA A 267 54.08 -9.79 29.17
N ALA A 268 53.22 -9.50 28.19
CA ALA A 268 53.34 -10.07 26.85
C ALA A 268 52.89 -9.04 25.81
N LYS A 269 53.83 -8.68 24.94
CA LYS A 269 53.59 -7.93 23.71
C LYS A 269 52.56 -8.66 22.85
N THR A 270 51.59 -7.94 22.29
CA THR A 270 51.01 -8.28 20.99
C THR A 270 50.84 -7.00 20.16
N LYS A 271 51.50 -7.02 18.99
CA LYS A 271 51.24 -6.17 17.84
C LYS A 271 49.80 -6.41 17.39
N ASP A 272 49.06 -5.35 17.09
CA ASP A 272 48.47 -5.14 15.76
C ASP A 272 47.70 -3.82 15.71
N GLY A 273 48.34 -2.82 15.10
CA GLY A 273 47.71 -1.54 14.78
C GLY A 273 46.80 -1.68 13.57
N LYS A 274 45.56 -2.13 13.77
CA LYS A 274 44.49 -1.88 12.79
C LYS A 274 44.19 -0.39 12.82
N ARG A 275 44.63 0.35 11.79
CA ARG A 275 44.17 1.72 11.53
C ARG A 275 42.63 1.70 11.51
N LYS A 276 42.02 2.33 12.51
CA LYS A 276 40.56 2.52 12.57
C LYS A 276 40.10 3.20 11.28
N LYS A 277 38.98 2.75 10.71
CA LYS A 277 38.47 3.36 9.48
C LYS A 277 38.07 4.81 9.81
N ALA A 278 38.14 5.72 8.83
CA ALA A 278 37.82 7.13 9.04
C ALA A 278 36.43 7.34 9.66
N ALA A 279 35.46 6.46 9.35
CA ALA A 279 34.13 6.45 9.95
C ALA A 279 34.14 6.19 11.48
N ASP A 280 35.02 5.30 11.96
CA ASP A 280 35.13 4.95 13.39
C ASP A 280 35.74 6.11 14.19
N LEU A 281 36.72 6.82 13.61
CA LEU A 281 37.32 8.02 14.20
C LEU A 281 36.31 9.18 14.27
N VAL A 282 35.47 9.32 13.24
CA VAL A 282 34.38 10.31 13.24
C VAL A 282 33.32 9.97 14.28
N ALA A 283 32.98 8.69 14.45
CA ALA A 283 32.04 8.24 15.49
C ALA A 283 32.58 8.49 16.92
N GLU A 284 33.88 8.25 17.14
CA GLU A 284 34.55 8.53 18.41
C GLU A 284 34.58 10.04 18.71
N ARG A 285 34.87 10.89 17.72
CA ARG A 285 34.79 12.35 17.86
C ARG A 285 33.36 12.82 18.16
N LYS A 286 32.34 12.24 17.52
CA LYS A 286 30.92 12.51 17.82
C LYS A 286 30.55 12.13 19.25
N ALA A 287 31.05 11.01 19.77
CA ALA A 287 30.80 10.58 21.14
C ALA A 287 31.48 11.47 22.18
N MET A 288 32.72 11.90 21.92
CA MET A 288 33.43 12.84 22.81
C MET A 288 32.73 14.19 22.89
N PHE A 289 32.31 14.74 21.74
CA PHE A 289 31.57 16.00 21.70
C PHE A 289 30.22 15.92 22.45
N ARG A 290 29.50 14.80 22.35
CA ARG A 290 28.26 14.57 23.13
C ARG A 290 28.52 14.55 24.64
N ASN A 291 29.63 13.95 25.06
CA ASN A 291 30.00 13.89 26.48
C ASN A 291 30.43 15.27 27.01
N GLU A 292 31.12 16.07 26.18
CA GLU A 292 31.49 17.45 26.51
C GLU A 292 30.25 18.35 26.62
N LEU A 293 29.29 18.23 25.70
CA LEU A 293 28.03 18.97 25.77
C LEU A 293 27.24 18.61 27.03
N THR A 294 27.03 17.32 27.30
CA THR A 294 26.29 16.87 28.50
C THR A 294 26.98 17.22 29.83
N GLY A 295 28.31 17.40 29.81
CA GLY A 295 29.08 17.85 30.97
C GLY A 295 29.02 19.36 31.22
N ASN A 296 28.92 20.18 30.15
CA ASN A 296 28.96 21.65 30.24
C ASN A 296 27.59 22.33 30.21
N THR A 297 26.55 21.68 29.70
CA THR A 297 25.20 22.25 29.64
C THR A 297 24.43 21.96 30.92
N ARG A 298 24.00 22.99 31.65
CA ARG A 298 22.93 22.88 32.65
C ARG A 298 21.71 23.59 32.08
N ALA A 299 20.61 22.87 31.86
CA ALA A 299 19.34 23.50 31.54
C ALA A 299 18.83 24.21 32.80
N VAL A 300 18.36 25.45 32.65
CA VAL A 300 17.68 26.20 33.73
C VAL A 300 16.28 25.62 33.88
N VAL A 301 16.20 24.42 34.44
CA VAL A 301 14.95 23.76 34.81
C VAL A 301 15.02 23.59 36.31
N ASP A 302 14.16 24.30 37.04
CA ASP A 302 14.06 24.17 38.49
C ASP A 302 13.60 22.74 38.83
N PRO A 303 14.47 21.93 39.46
CA PRO A 303 14.16 20.53 39.76
C PRO A 303 13.04 20.36 40.81
N PHE A 304 12.59 21.44 41.45
CA PHE A 304 11.54 21.41 42.46
C PHE A 304 10.18 21.92 41.98
N LEU A 305 10.08 22.49 40.77
CA LEU A 305 8.81 22.99 40.22
C LEU A 305 8.07 21.97 39.33
N ASN A 306 8.69 20.85 38.95
CA ASN A 306 8.04 19.80 38.15
C ASN A 306 7.28 18.76 38.99
N HIS A 307 7.01 19.03 40.28
CA HIS A 307 6.16 18.20 41.15
C HIS A 307 4.73 18.74 41.27
N GLU A 308 4.14 19.20 40.18
CA GLU A 308 2.68 19.35 40.11
C GLU A 308 2.05 17.94 39.97
N GLY A 309 1.87 17.24 41.10
CA GLY A 309 0.82 16.19 41.16
C GLY A 309 1.04 14.88 41.90
N ASN A 310 2.14 14.62 42.63
CA ASN A 310 2.13 13.47 43.57
C ASN A 310 3.19 13.56 44.68
N PRO A 311 2.82 13.86 45.95
CA PRO A 311 3.76 13.82 47.05
C PRO A 311 4.07 12.36 47.43
N TRP A 312 5.36 12.02 47.42
CA TRP A 312 5.89 10.76 47.90
C TRP A 312 5.57 10.56 49.40
N GLN A 313 4.91 9.46 49.76
CA GLN A 313 4.65 9.08 51.16
C GLN A 313 5.42 7.79 51.53
N PRO A 314 6.05 7.71 52.72
CA PRO A 314 6.74 6.52 53.18
C PRO A 314 5.75 5.45 53.69
N GLU A 315 5.78 4.28 53.07
CA GLU A 315 4.90 3.15 53.38
C GLU A 315 5.37 2.40 54.65
N VAL A 316 4.56 2.44 55.70
CA VAL A 316 4.80 1.67 56.94
C VAL A 316 4.47 0.20 56.68
N LYS A 317 5.47 -0.67 56.72
CA LYS A 317 5.35 -2.13 56.53
C LYS A 317 4.29 -2.73 57.47
N ARG A 318 3.08 -3.00 56.97
CA ARG A 318 2.08 -3.83 57.66
C ARG A 318 2.37 -5.31 57.43
N ARG A 319 2.39 -6.08 58.52
CA ARG A 319 2.56 -7.54 58.55
C ARG A 319 1.47 -8.23 57.71
N LYS A 320 1.88 -9.22 56.92
CA LYS A 320 1.01 -10.12 56.14
C LYS A 320 0.10 -10.93 57.08
N ILE A 321 -1.21 -10.88 56.82
CA ILE A 321 -2.18 -11.90 57.24
C ILE A 321 -2.78 -12.46 55.95
N ALA A 322 -2.79 -13.78 55.81
CA ALA A 322 -3.23 -14.52 54.61
C ALA A 322 -4.76 -14.44 54.42
N PRO A 323 -5.28 -14.50 53.18
CA PRO A 323 -6.72 -14.43 52.91
C PRO A 323 -7.37 -15.83 52.94
N ASN A 324 -8.48 -15.95 53.65
CA ASN A 324 -9.47 -17.01 53.46
C ASN A 324 -10.62 -16.51 52.55
N LYS A 325 -11.15 -17.45 51.78
CA LYS A 325 -12.15 -17.33 50.70
C LYS A 325 -13.54 -16.86 51.14
N ALA A 326 -14.24 -16.32 50.11
CA ALA A 326 -15.66 -16.49 49.76
C ALA A 326 -16.68 -15.39 50.15
N ASP A 327 -17.21 -14.80 49.07
CA ASP A 327 -18.62 -14.63 48.72
C ASP A 327 -19.46 -13.39 49.12
N THR A 328 -20.09 -12.88 48.06
CA THR A 328 -21.43 -12.24 47.92
C THR A 328 -21.59 -10.71 47.95
N ASN A 329 -21.91 -10.20 46.75
CA ASN A 329 -23.06 -9.38 46.34
C ASN A 329 -23.36 -7.96 46.89
N LYS A 330 -23.79 -7.14 45.92
CA LYS A 330 -24.78 -6.04 45.93
C LYS A 330 -24.35 -4.69 46.53
N THR A 331 -24.15 -3.67 45.68
CA THR A 331 -25.10 -2.67 45.09
C THR A 331 -25.56 -1.58 46.04
N ASP A 332 -25.70 -0.39 45.44
CA ASP A 332 -26.38 0.85 45.86
C ASP A 332 -25.43 1.90 46.45
N SER A 333 -25.02 2.95 45.73
CA SER A 333 -25.80 4.06 45.16
C SER A 333 -26.88 4.61 46.10
N GLN A 334 -26.58 5.74 46.75
CA GLN A 334 -27.27 7.04 46.59
C GLN A 334 -26.83 7.96 47.76
N ASN A 335 -26.26 9.14 47.53
CA ASN A 335 -26.85 10.39 47.03
C ASN A 335 -27.40 11.29 48.16
N THR A 336 -27.61 12.56 47.82
CA THR A 336 -28.20 13.69 48.62
C THR A 336 -27.17 14.50 49.43
N SER A 337 -27.15 15.84 49.43
CA SER A 337 -28.10 16.92 49.11
C SER A 337 -27.28 18.23 49.00
N ARG A 338 -27.36 19.12 48.00
CA ARG A 338 -28.45 19.99 47.48
C ARG A 338 -28.90 21.12 48.44
N ALA A 339 -28.41 22.35 48.21
CA ALA A 339 -29.05 23.67 48.48
C ALA A 339 -28.18 24.78 47.81
N VAL A 340 -28.60 25.47 46.72
CA VAL A 340 -29.50 26.64 46.58
C VAL A 340 -28.78 27.97 46.90
N SER A 341 -28.24 28.68 45.88
CA SER A 341 -28.72 29.95 45.21
C SER A 341 -27.89 31.17 45.72
N GLU A 342 -27.53 32.24 45.01
CA GLU A 342 -28.15 33.04 43.93
C GLU A 342 -27.11 33.81 43.07
N ASP A 343 -27.46 33.99 41.78
CA ASP A 343 -27.24 35.07 40.80
C ASP A 343 -26.12 36.13 40.91
N ARG A 344 -25.31 36.22 39.83
CA ARG A 344 -25.28 37.41 38.94
C ARG A 344 -24.55 37.16 37.61
N ALA A 345 -25.17 37.63 36.53
CA ALA A 345 -24.75 37.51 35.14
C ALA A 345 -23.70 38.55 34.71
N SER A 346 -22.77 38.16 33.82
CA SER A 346 -22.45 38.89 32.58
C SER A 346 -21.36 38.19 31.74
N SER A 347 -21.77 37.69 30.57
CA SER A 347 -21.09 37.74 29.25
C SER A 347 -19.57 37.53 29.12
N ALA A 348 -19.16 36.47 28.40
CA ALA A 348 -18.40 36.57 27.13
C ALA A 348 -17.98 35.18 26.58
N LEU A 349 -18.31 34.96 25.30
CA LEU A 349 -17.59 34.16 24.28
C LEU A 349 -17.32 32.66 24.55
N LYS A 350 -18.09 31.80 23.86
CA LYS A 350 -17.79 30.38 23.64
C LYS A 350 -17.22 30.18 22.24
N GLU A 351 -15.96 29.78 22.16
CA GLU A 351 -15.39 29.14 20.98
C GLU A 351 -15.43 27.62 21.13
N HIS A 352 -15.83 26.96 20.05
CA HIS A 352 -16.01 25.52 19.95
C HIS A 352 -14.67 24.79 19.88
N SER A 353 -14.42 23.90 20.84
CA SER A 353 -13.36 22.90 20.78
C SER A 353 -13.92 21.63 20.11
N THR A 354 -13.42 21.30 18.92
CA THR A 354 -13.59 19.98 18.29
C THR A 354 -12.26 19.25 18.28
N LYS A 355 -12.20 18.18 19.08
CA LYS A 355 -11.18 17.12 19.05
C LYS A 355 -11.06 16.54 17.63
N VAL A 356 -9.86 16.51 17.09
CA VAL A 356 -9.47 15.65 15.96
C VAL A 356 -8.57 14.54 16.52
N THR A 357 -9.00 13.31 16.25
CA THR A 357 -8.32 12.06 16.59
C THR A 357 -7.16 11.79 15.63
N GLU A 358 -6.00 11.48 16.19
CA GLU A 358 -4.78 11.07 15.51
C GLU A 358 -4.89 9.64 14.96
N THR A 359 -4.46 9.42 13.71
CA THR A 359 -4.12 8.09 13.21
C THR A 359 -2.83 8.11 12.38
N ALA A 360 -1.84 7.40 12.93
CA ALA A 360 -0.83 6.53 12.30
C ALA A 360 -0.08 6.99 11.03
N SER A 361 1.22 7.20 11.25
CA SER A 361 2.30 7.43 10.30
C SER A 361 2.53 6.29 9.29
N LYS A 362 2.69 6.66 8.02
CA LYS A 362 3.37 5.86 6.98
C LYS A 362 4.59 6.64 6.48
N THR A 363 5.70 5.92 6.35
CA THR A 363 7.01 6.32 5.82
C THR A 363 6.92 6.96 4.41
N PRO A 364 7.68 8.04 4.12
CA PRO A 364 7.79 8.58 2.76
C PRO A 364 8.95 7.94 1.97
N GLU A 365 8.65 7.47 0.75
CA GLU A 365 9.62 7.09 -0.28
C GLU A 365 10.20 8.34 -1.00
N PRO A 366 11.43 8.29 -1.55
CA PRO A 366 12.07 9.46 -2.16
C PRO A 366 11.46 9.83 -3.53
N PRO A 367 11.43 11.13 -3.89
CA PRO A 367 10.86 11.57 -5.16
C PRO A 367 11.74 11.19 -6.35
N THR A 368 11.10 10.64 -7.38
CA THR A 368 11.68 10.36 -8.70
C THR A 368 12.01 11.66 -9.43
N ALA A 369 13.29 11.83 -9.79
CA ALA A 369 13.76 12.96 -10.58
C ALA A 369 13.22 12.89 -12.02
N LEU A 370 12.41 13.88 -12.40
CA LEU A 370 12.12 14.20 -13.80
C LEU A 370 13.29 15.01 -14.36
N VAL A 371 13.70 14.65 -15.59
CA VAL A 371 14.77 15.25 -16.43
C VAL A 371 16.15 14.59 -16.28
N ALA A 372 16.42 13.62 -17.15
CA ALA A 372 17.76 13.17 -17.48
C ALA A 372 18.38 14.14 -18.51
N TYR A 373 19.41 14.89 -18.11
CA TYR A 373 20.27 15.57 -19.08
C TYR A 373 21.31 14.56 -19.58
N ALA A 374 21.25 14.26 -20.88
CA ALA A 374 22.34 13.59 -21.57
C ALA A 374 23.54 14.54 -21.60
N SER A 375 24.63 14.12 -20.98
CA SER A 375 25.93 14.78 -21.07
C SER A 375 26.52 14.45 -22.44
N ASP A 376 26.40 15.39 -23.39
CA ASP A 376 27.31 15.46 -24.54
C ASP A 376 28.59 16.15 -24.06
N SER A 377 29.69 15.40 -24.05
CA SER A 377 31.04 15.92 -23.85
C SER A 377 31.91 15.40 -24.98
N GLU A 378 32.39 16.33 -25.80
CA GLU A 378 33.57 16.20 -26.66
C GLU A 378 34.83 15.86 -25.86
#